data_AF-A0A8C3VUE7-F1
#
_entry.id   AF-A0A8C3VUE7-F1
#
_cell.length_a   1.000
_cell.length_b   1.000
_cell.length_c   1.000
_cell.angle_alpha   90.00
_cell.angle_beta   90.00
_cell.angle_gamma   90.00
#
_symmetry.space_group_name_H-M   'P 1'
#
loop_
_entity.id
_entity.type
_entity.pdbx_description
1 polymer ?
#
loop_
_entity_poly.entity_id
_entity_poly.type
_entity_poly.pdbx_seq_one_letter_code
_entity_poly.pdbx_strand_id
1 'polypeptide(L)'
;MRSLTEGNLADCLLNKVDLRRQWISQMVEEVQKVVHHLTTEISHQDIRFQAVPYSDTYNENIKVLAPTQFLVTVPLRGLAGYREARQQRWRYYTLQGGRLPCPLRDPEGLQQWLEVEQFLKSLWQWHEADVNIEGDIVPARVLQVFRKLVENAIETCHLPGKVSMLMDRPTVRVAMETFTGPVELELIPSLEIPTSWSKKARWPSCLRRWPSAERAQCIKSFGFNLLACSNYHWQLSFLRAEQVLLEQLDEDGGCRRRCFQALRQMKEDVWCPGKTPVITSHHLQMVLFWTCEKYPHPKDWRVFSKAFLRLVRKLHKCVSQHLLKHYFVRKSNLLRYANSSELDAVAQKLAFFLKNPEITLP
;
A
#
# COMPACT_ATOMS: atom_id res chain seq x y z
N MET A 1 6.92 -14.24 -41.49
CA MET A 1 6.76 -13.80 -40.09
C MET A 1 7.86 -12.79 -39.79
N ARG A 2 7.54 -11.51 -39.59
CA ARG A 2 8.55 -10.47 -39.36
C ARG A 2 9.08 -10.59 -37.93
N SER A 3 10.40 -10.68 -37.77
CA SER A 3 11.06 -10.58 -36.48
C SER A 3 10.80 -9.18 -35.89
N LEU A 4 10.08 -9.13 -34.78
CA LEU A 4 9.90 -7.90 -33.99
C LEU A 4 11.24 -7.58 -33.31
N THR A 5 11.90 -6.51 -33.74
CA THR A 5 13.10 -5.97 -33.07
C THR A 5 12.77 -5.54 -31.63
N GLU A 6 13.75 -5.63 -30.72
CA GLU A 6 13.60 -5.27 -29.29
C GLU A 6 12.95 -3.88 -29.06
N GLY A 7 13.15 -2.93 -29.99
CA GLY A 7 12.52 -1.61 -29.95
C GLY A 7 11.00 -1.64 -30.08
N ASN A 8 10.47 -2.36 -31.08
CA ASN A 8 9.02 -2.39 -31.36
C ASN A 8 8.20 -3.02 -30.22
N LEU A 9 8.82 -3.89 -29.43
CA LEU A 9 8.14 -4.61 -28.33
C LEU A 9 8.07 -3.77 -27.06
N ALA A 10 9.17 -3.10 -26.71
CA ALA A 10 9.19 -2.12 -25.62
C ALA A 10 8.19 -1.00 -25.91
N ASP A 11 8.10 -0.54 -27.16
CA ASP A 11 7.19 0.52 -27.57
C ASP A 11 5.73 0.07 -27.53
N CYS A 12 5.41 -1.17 -27.93
CA CYS A 12 4.05 -1.72 -27.83
C CYS A 12 3.57 -1.87 -26.37
N LEU A 13 4.42 -2.40 -25.48
CA LEU A 13 4.13 -2.48 -24.05
C LEU A 13 3.85 -1.09 -23.46
N LEU A 14 4.70 -0.12 -23.80
CA LEU A 14 4.60 1.24 -23.28
C LEU A 14 3.35 1.97 -23.79
N ASN A 15 2.99 1.79 -25.06
CA ASN A 15 1.76 2.37 -25.61
C ASN A 15 0.49 1.85 -24.88
N LYS A 16 0.43 0.55 -24.58
CA LYS A 16 -0.67 -0.01 -23.77
C LYS A 16 -0.67 0.54 -22.34
N VAL A 17 0.51 0.72 -21.74
CA VAL A 17 0.65 1.33 -20.40
C VAL A 17 0.13 2.77 -20.39
N ASP A 18 0.41 3.57 -21.42
CA ASP A 18 0.01 4.97 -21.49
C ASP A 18 -1.50 5.13 -21.64
N LEU A 19 -2.13 4.34 -22.53
CA LEU A 19 -3.60 4.33 -22.67
C LEU A 19 -4.28 3.98 -21.35
N ARG A 20 -3.77 2.95 -20.66
CA ARG A 20 -4.31 2.53 -19.37
C ARG A 20 -4.10 3.58 -18.29
N ARG A 21 -2.96 4.29 -18.31
CA ARG A 21 -2.68 5.38 -17.38
C ARG A 21 -3.68 6.52 -17.56
N GLN A 22 -4.00 6.90 -18.80
CA GLN A 22 -5.01 7.92 -19.09
C GLN A 22 -6.37 7.52 -18.54
N TRP A 23 -6.79 6.28 -18.80
CA TRP A 23 -8.05 5.74 -18.29
C TRP A 23 -8.10 5.71 -16.75
N ILE A 24 -7.05 5.23 -16.09
CA ILE A 24 -6.93 5.26 -14.62
C ILE A 24 -7.00 6.69 -14.09
N SER A 25 -6.39 7.67 -14.78
CA SER A 25 -6.40 9.07 -14.36
C SER A 25 -7.83 9.63 -14.29
N GLN A 26 -8.63 9.39 -15.33
CA GLN A 26 -10.02 9.84 -15.37
C GLN A 26 -10.86 9.19 -14.26
N MET A 27 -10.63 7.90 -13.99
CA MET A 27 -11.28 7.22 -12.87
C MET A 27 -10.88 7.79 -11.52
N VAL A 28 -9.58 8.08 -11.33
CA VAL A 28 -9.08 8.68 -10.08
C VAL A 28 -9.75 10.02 -9.82
N GLU A 29 -9.97 10.85 -10.84
CA GLU A 29 -10.67 12.13 -10.70
C GLU A 29 -12.11 11.96 -10.19
N GLU A 30 -12.85 10.98 -10.71
CA GLU A 30 -14.20 10.68 -10.21
C GLU A 30 -14.19 10.16 -8.78
N VAL A 31 -13.29 9.20 -8.49
CA VAL A 31 -13.11 8.64 -7.15
C VAL A 31 -12.76 9.75 -6.16
N GLN A 32 -11.86 10.67 -6.54
CA GLN A 32 -11.49 11.81 -5.70
C GLN A 32 -12.69 12.68 -5.32
N LYS A 33 -13.58 13.00 -6.27
CA LYS A 33 -14.76 13.83 -6.01
C LYS A 33 -15.69 13.17 -4.99
N VAL A 34 -15.98 11.88 -5.18
CA VAL A 34 -16.86 11.13 -4.27
C VAL A 34 -16.22 10.93 -2.90
N VAL A 35 -14.94 10.56 -2.86
CA VAL A 35 -14.18 10.41 -1.61
C VAL A 35 -14.12 11.72 -0.84
N HIS A 36 -13.84 12.84 -1.51
CA HIS A 36 -13.80 14.15 -0.87
C HIS A 36 -15.16 14.50 -0.25
N HIS A 37 -16.26 14.30 -0.99
CA HIS A 37 -17.60 14.59 -0.48
C HIS A 37 -17.97 13.71 0.72
N LEU A 38 -17.79 12.38 0.60
CA LEU A 38 -18.05 11.43 1.69
C LEU A 38 -17.23 11.75 2.94
N THR A 39 -15.92 11.98 2.77
CA THR A 39 -15.02 12.23 3.91
C THR A 39 -15.21 13.62 4.53
N THR A 40 -15.73 14.58 3.76
CA THR A 40 -16.16 15.89 4.29
C THR A 40 -17.36 15.71 5.23
N GLU A 41 -18.37 14.96 4.81
CA GLU A 41 -19.54 14.67 5.64
C GLU A 41 -19.14 13.89 6.91
N ILE A 42 -18.28 12.88 6.78
CA ILE A 42 -17.71 12.15 7.93
C ILE A 42 -17.01 13.11 8.90
N SER A 43 -16.26 14.09 8.41
CA SER A 43 -15.55 15.05 9.25
C SER A 43 -16.46 16.04 9.98
N HIS A 44 -17.66 16.30 9.45
CA HIS A 44 -18.69 17.08 10.14
C HIS A 44 -19.34 16.28 11.27
N GLN A 45 -19.52 14.97 11.07
CA GLN A 45 -20.13 14.08 12.07
C GLN A 45 -19.16 13.71 13.20
N ASP A 46 -17.87 13.52 12.89
CA ASP A 46 -16.85 13.19 13.89
C ASP A 46 -15.50 13.85 13.56
N ILE A 47 -15.09 14.76 14.45
CA ILE A 47 -13.87 15.57 14.29
C ILE A 47 -12.56 14.76 14.31
N ARG A 48 -12.60 13.49 14.75
CA ARG A 48 -11.44 12.59 14.75
C ARG A 48 -11.01 12.22 13.32
N PHE A 49 -11.93 12.29 12.35
CA PHE A 49 -11.68 11.94 10.96
C PHE A 49 -11.57 13.21 10.12
N GLN A 50 -10.51 13.31 9.33
CA GLN A 50 -10.28 14.44 8.43
C GLN A 50 -10.77 14.11 7.02
N ALA A 51 -11.41 15.10 6.40
CA ALA A 51 -11.75 15.06 4.99
C ALA A 51 -10.49 14.86 4.13
N VAL A 52 -10.54 13.90 3.21
CA VAL A 52 -9.49 13.71 2.22
C VAL A 52 -9.57 14.88 1.24
N PRO A 53 -8.51 15.69 1.10
CA PRO A 53 -8.54 16.85 0.22
C PRO A 53 -8.67 16.41 -1.24
N TYR A 54 -9.40 17.20 -2.01
CA TYR A 54 -9.32 17.15 -3.47
C TYR A 54 -7.96 17.72 -3.92
N SER A 55 -7.36 17.14 -4.95
CA SER A 55 -6.07 17.59 -5.49
C SER A 55 -6.09 17.45 -7.00
N ASP A 56 -5.79 18.54 -7.71
CA ASP A 56 -5.75 18.60 -9.18
C ASP A 56 -4.53 17.87 -9.78
N THR A 57 -3.56 17.48 -8.95
CA THR A 57 -2.30 16.87 -9.41
C THR A 57 -2.19 15.42 -8.99
N TYR A 58 -1.81 15.19 -7.74
CA TYR A 58 -1.69 13.88 -7.14
C TYR A 58 -2.31 13.91 -5.75
N ASN A 59 -3.11 12.89 -5.43
CA ASN A 59 -3.64 12.71 -4.10
C ASN A 59 -2.91 11.58 -3.39
N GLU A 60 -2.11 11.94 -2.39
CA GLU A 60 -1.32 11.01 -1.59
C GLU A 60 -2.17 9.98 -0.83
N ASN A 61 -3.44 10.32 -0.60
CA ASN A 61 -4.38 9.47 0.09
C ASN A 61 -5.00 8.40 -0.80
N ILE A 62 -4.85 8.48 -2.12
CA ILE A 62 -5.48 7.54 -3.06
C ILE A 62 -4.40 6.74 -3.78
N LYS A 63 -4.48 5.42 -3.63
CA LYS A 63 -3.57 4.47 -4.25
C LYS A 63 -4.32 3.50 -5.14
N VAL A 64 -3.84 3.37 -6.38
CA VAL A 64 -4.36 2.42 -7.35
C VAL A 64 -3.76 1.04 -7.10
N LEU A 65 -4.56 0.11 -6.57
CA LEU A 65 -4.15 -1.28 -6.32
C LEU A 65 -4.24 -2.12 -7.60
N ALA A 66 -5.36 -1.94 -8.32
CA ALA A 66 -5.68 -2.57 -9.60
C ALA A 66 -6.57 -1.61 -10.43
N PRO A 67 -6.84 -1.87 -11.72
CA PRO A 67 -7.71 -1.04 -12.57
C PRO A 67 -9.01 -0.55 -11.90
N THR A 68 -9.69 -1.44 -11.17
CA THR A 68 -10.99 -1.18 -10.55
C THR A 68 -10.93 -1.24 -9.03
N GLN A 69 -9.74 -1.14 -8.43
CA GLN A 69 -9.55 -1.25 -6.98
C GLN A 69 -8.63 -0.15 -6.47
N PHE A 70 -9.13 0.62 -5.53
CA PHE A 70 -8.44 1.76 -4.93
C PHE A 70 -8.36 1.61 -3.43
N LEU A 71 -7.21 1.97 -2.88
CA LEU A 71 -7.00 2.14 -1.45
C LEU A 71 -7.03 3.64 -1.14
N VAL A 72 -7.86 4.03 -0.20
CA VAL A 72 -8.05 5.42 0.22
C VAL A 72 -7.73 5.53 1.71
N THR A 73 -6.68 6.28 2.05
CA THR A 73 -6.35 6.55 3.45
C THR A 73 -7.08 7.79 3.94
N VAL A 74 -7.85 7.65 5.02
CA VAL A 74 -8.59 8.77 5.63
C VAL A 74 -7.79 9.27 6.84
N PRO A 75 -7.24 10.50 6.80
CA PRO A 75 -6.38 10.98 7.87
C PRO A 75 -7.13 11.13 9.20
N LEU A 76 -6.47 10.77 10.28
CA LEU A 76 -6.96 10.94 11.64
C LEU A 76 -6.40 12.21 12.27
N ARG A 77 -7.22 12.89 13.07
CA ARG A 77 -6.89 14.14 13.76
C ARG A 77 -6.88 13.98 15.27
N GLY A 78 -6.22 14.93 15.92
CA GLY A 78 -6.27 15.05 17.37
C GLY A 78 -5.32 14.12 18.12
N LEU A 79 -4.30 13.58 17.46
CA LEU A 79 -3.19 12.86 18.09
C LEU A 79 -1.89 13.49 17.59
N ALA A 80 -1.13 14.14 18.48
CA ALA A 80 0.07 14.87 18.10
C ALA A 80 1.22 14.70 19.10
N GLY A 81 2.45 14.86 18.60
CA GLY A 81 3.67 14.71 19.41
C GLY A 81 3.92 13.27 19.82
N TYR A 82 3.84 12.34 18.86
CA TYR A 82 4.05 10.91 19.09
C TYR A 82 5.43 10.60 19.68
N ARG A 83 5.44 9.71 20.67
CA ARG A 83 6.62 9.16 21.33
C ARG A 83 6.49 7.64 21.36
N GLU A 84 7.50 6.97 20.83
CA GLU A 84 7.50 5.51 20.79
C GLU A 84 7.68 4.93 22.20
N ALA A 85 6.69 4.16 22.66
CA ALA A 85 6.63 3.62 24.01
C ALA A 85 7.80 2.66 24.32
N ARG A 86 8.22 2.61 25.59
CA ARG A 86 9.36 1.79 26.06
C ARG A 86 8.96 0.36 26.42
N GLN A 87 7.72 0.11 26.81
CA GLN A 87 7.28 -1.19 27.32
C GLN A 87 6.83 -2.12 26.18
N GLN A 88 7.07 -3.42 26.30
CA GLN A 88 6.74 -4.44 25.28
C GLN A 88 5.81 -5.51 25.85
N ARG A 89 4.73 -5.13 26.51
CA ARG A 89 3.72 -6.10 26.93
C ARG A 89 2.59 -6.10 25.91
N TRP A 90 2.57 -7.10 25.04
CA TRP A 90 1.49 -7.30 24.09
C TRP A 90 0.17 -7.50 24.84
N ARG A 91 -0.84 -6.71 24.46
CA ARG A 91 -2.20 -6.81 24.99
C ARG A 91 -3.13 -7.16 23.85
N TYR A 92 -3.98 -8.14 24.10
CA TYR A 92 -5.01 -8.57 23.17
C TYR A 92 -6.34 -8.33 23.85
N TYR A 93 -7.33 -7.90 23.08
CA TYR A 93 -8.64 -7.53 23.59
C TYR A 93 -9.72 -8.30 22.85
N THR A 94 -10.81 -8.64 23.51
CA THR A 94 -12.04 -8.97 22.79
C THR A 94 -12.68 -7.68 22.27
N LEU A 95 -13.56 -7.79 21.27
CA LEU A 95 -14.33 -6.63 20.80
C LEU A 95 -15.29 -6.09 21.87
N GLN A 96 -15.48 -6.81 22.99
CA GLN A 96 -16.23 -6.35 24.15
C GLN A 96 -15.33 -5.65 25.20
N GLY A 97 -14.01 -5.61 24.99
CA GLY A 97 -13.05 -4.96 25.90
C GLY A 97 -12.42 -5.88 26.95
N GLY A 98 -12.71 -7.18 26.92
CA GLY A 98 -12.07 -8.14 27.83
C GLY A 98 -10.64 -8.42 27.41
N ARG A 99 -9.69 -8.35 28.34
CA ARG A 99 -8.29 -8.68 28.07
C ARG A 99 -8.12 -10.18 27.81
N LEU A 100 -7.46 -10.53 26.72
CA LEU A 100 -7.10 -11.90 26.38
C LEU A 100 -5.75 -12.24 27.04
N PRO A 101 -5.69 -13.32 27.86
CA PRO A 101 -4.53 -13.63 28.69
C PRO A 101 -3.32 -14.17 27.91
N CYS A 102 -3.48 -14.55 26.64
CA CYS A 102 -2.40 -15.08 25.80
C CYS A 102 -2.47 -14.47 24.39
N PRO A 103 -1.34 -14.04 23.80
CA PRO A 103 -1.27 -13.78 22.37
C PRO A 103 -1.68 -15.04 21.61
N LEU A 104 -2.70 -14.96 20.74
CA LEU A 104 -2.93 -16.02 19.75
C LEU A 104 -1.73 -16.16 18.79
N ARG A 105 -0.91 -15.10 18.68
CA ARG A 105 0.30 -15.03 17.86
C ARG A 105 1.22 -13.91 18.33
N ASP A 106 2.53 -14.02 18.10
CA ASP A 106 3.38 -12.84 18.16
C ASP A 106 2.98 -11.85 17.07
N PRO A 107 2.77 -10.57 17.41
CA PRO A 107 2.41 -9.56 16.42
C PRO A 107 3.56 -9.32 15.46
N GLU A 108 3.16 -9.11 14.22
CA GLU A 108 4.08 -9.15 13.10
C GLU A 108 5.01 -7.94 13.11
N GLY A 109 6.13 -8.03 12.38
CA GLY A 109 7.09 -6.92 12.35
C GLY A 109 6.47 -5.58 11.90
N LEU A 110 5.42 -5.61 11.07
CA LEU A 110 4.67 -4.43 10.62
C LEU A 110 3.56 -3.99 11.58
N GLN A 111 3.26 -4.74 12.63
CA GLN A 111 2.19 -4.42 13.57
C GLN A 111 2.73 -3.62 14.74
N GLN A 112 1.94 -2.68 15.25
CA GLN A 112 2.26 -1.84 16.39
C GLN A 112 1.01 -1.55 17.23
N TRP A 113 1.21 -1.42 18.54
CA TRP A 113 0.22 -0.82 19.43
C TRP A 113 0.17 0.70 19.30
N LEU A 114 -0.87 1.27 19.88
CA LEU A 114 -1.02 2.70 19.98
C LEU A 114 -1.73 3.04 21.28
N GLU A 115 -0.96 3.49 22.28
CA GLU A 115 -1.52 4.02 23.52
C GLU A 115 -1.76 5.53 23.39
N VAL A 116 -2.81 6.05 24.01
CA VAL A 116 -3.08 7.49 24.00
C VAL A 116 -1.94 8.28 24.67
N GLU A 117 -1.32 7.71 25.70
CA GLU A 117 -0.17 8.28 26.42
C GLU A 117 1.09 8.44 25.54
N GLN A 118 1.13 7.80 24.36
CA GLN A 118 2.22 8.02 23.40
C GLN A 118 2.16 9.41 22.76
N PHE A 119 1.07 10.15 22.92
CA PHE A 119 0.89 11.47 22.33
C PHE A 119 0.98 12.55 23.40
N LEU A 120 1.73 13.61 23.10
CA LEU A 120 1.79 14.79 23.96
C LEU A 120 0.47 15.56 23.99
N LYS A 121 -0.28 15.51 22.90
CA LYS A 121 -1.60 16.14 22.77
C LYS A 121 -2.55 15.13 22.14
N SER A 122 -3.66 14.88 22.82
CA SER A 122 -4.74 14.01 22.37
C SER A 122 -6.08 14.72 22.55
N LEU A 123 -6.97 14.66 21.56
CA LEU A 123 -8.38 15.03 21.74
C LEU A 123 -9.05 14.08 22.74
N TRP A 124 -10.01 14.59 23.50
CA TRP A 124 -10.70 13.82 24.55
C TRP A 124 -11.50 12.64 23.98
N GLN A 125 -12.00 12.74 22.74
CA GLN A 125 -12.71 11.65 22.04
C GLN A 125 -11.85 10.39 21.78
N TRP A 126 -10.52 10.47 21.92
CA TRP A 126 -9.64 9.30 21.83
C TRP A 126 -9.53 8.51 23.14
N HIS A 127 -10.08 9.06 24.23
CA HIS A 127 -10.17 8.42 25.55
C HIS A 127 -11.51 7.73 25.76
N GLU A 128 -12.46 7.91 24.84
CA GLU A 128 -13.77 7.28 24.91
C GLU A 128 -13.71 5.77 24.66
N ALA A 129 -14.59 5.02 25.34
CA ALA A 129 -14.64 3.56 25.27
C ALA A 129 -15.09 3.02 23.89
N ASP A 130 -15.52 3.89 22.98
CA ASP A 130 -15.90 3.54 21.61
C ASP A 130 -14.68 3.23 20.74
N VAL A 131 -13.50 3.77 21.07
CA VAL A 131 -12.21 3.56 20.40
C VAL A 131 -11.10 3.07 21.33
N ASN A 132 -11.22 3.32 22.64
CA ASN A 132 -10.20 3.04 23.64
C ASN A 132 -10.53 1.82 24.50
N ILE A 133 -9.51 1.00 24.81
CA ILE A 133 -9.59 -0.06 25.82
C ILE A 133 -8.33 0.00 26.68
N GLU A 134 -8.46 0.23 27.99
CA GLU A 134 -7.34 0.29 28.95
C GLU A 134 -6.20 1.26 28.54
N GLY A 135 -6.52 2.35 27.85
CA GLY A 135 -5.55 3.34 27.35
C GLY A 135 -5.05 3.07 25.92
N ASP A 136 -5.31 1.90 25.35
CA ASP A 136 -4.98 1.55 23.98
C ASP A 136 -6.06 2.01 23.00
N ILE A 137 -5.66 2.68 21.92
CA ILE A 137 -6.53 2.99 20.78
C ILE A 137 -6.60 1.75 19.88
N VAL A 138 -7.73 1.06 19.89
CA VAL A 138 -7.88 -0.24 19.24
C VAL A 138 -8.41 -0.07 17.80
N PRO A 139 -7.68 -0.54 16.77
CA PRO A 139 -8.09 -0.39 15.36
C PRO A 139 -9.49 -0.92 15.02
N ALA A 140 -9.90 -2.08 15.55
CA ALA A 140 -11.24 -2.62 15.30
C ALA A 140 -12.36 -1.68 15.79
N ARG A 141 -12.12 -1.01 16.92
CA ARG A 141 -13.05 -0.08 17.54
C ARG A 141 -13.16 1.19 16.70
N VAL A 142 -12.02 1.75 16.29
CA VAL A 142 -11.95 2.86 15.31
C VAL A 142 -12.67 2.50 14.00
N LEU A 143 -12.45 1.31 13.46
CA LEU A 143 -13.11 0.84 12.25
C LEU A 143 -14.62 0.65 12.43
N GLN A 144 -15.09 0.29 13.63
CA GLN A 144 -16.52 0.16 13.92
C GLN A 144 -17.21 1.53 13.92
N VAL A 145 -16.60 2.53 14.54
CA VAL A 145 -17.07 3.92 14.49
C VAL A 145 -17.05 4.41 13.04
N PHE A 146 -15.91 4.25 12.37
CA PHE A 146 -15.72 4.72 11.01
C PHE A 146 -16.72 4.10 10.03
N ARG A 147 -17.03 2.81 10.15
CA ARG A 147 -18.04 2.15 9.32
C ARG A 147 -19.40 2.83 9.44
N LYS A 148 -19.86 3.11 10.66
CA LYS A 148 -21.14 3.79 10.89
C LYS A 148 -21.15 5.20 10.29
N LEU A 149 -20.05 5.93 10.41
CA LEU A 149 -19.92 7.26 9.82
C LEU A 149 -19.98 7.21 8.28
N VAL A 150 -19.36 6.19 7.66
CA VAL A 150 -19.46 5.99 6.20
C VAL A 150 -20.89 5.61 5.79
N GLU A 151 -21.59 4.74 6.53
CA GLU A 151 -23.00 4.41 6.29
C GLU A 151 -23.88 5.67 6.31
N ASN A 152 -23.78 6.45 7.39
CA ASN A 152 -24.52 7.70 7.54
C ASN A 152 -24.19 8.72 6.44
N ALA A 153 -22.91 8.84 6.06
CA ALA A 153 -22.48 9.76 5.01
C ALA A 153 -23.02 9.35 3.62
N ILE A 154 -23.09 8.05 3.31
CA ILE A 154 -23.68 7.57 2.04
C ILE A 154 -25.17 7.97 1.95
N GLU A 155 -25.90 7.83 3.05
CA GLU A 155 -27.32 8.22 3.13
C GLU A 155 -27.48 9.74 3.01
N THR A 156 -26.69 10.51 3.76
CA THR A 156 -26.77 11.98 3.83
C THR A 156 -26.36 12.65 2.52
N CYS A 157 -25.32 12.14 1.85
CA CYS A 157 -24.86 12.66 0.57
C CYS A 157 -25.78 12.31 -0.61
N HIS A 158 -26.89 11.60 -0.37
CA HIS A 158 -27.79 11.08 -1.41
C HIS A 158 -27.04 10.26 -2.49
N LEU A 159 -26.06 9.47 -2.06
CA LEU A 159 -25.26 8.61 -2.93
C LEU A 159 -25.68 7.12 -3.00
N PRO A 160 -26.84 6.64 -2.53
CA PRO A 160 -27.08 5.18 -2.43
C PRO A 160 -27.14 4.48 -3.80
N GLY A 161 -27.46 5.19 -4.88
CA GLY A 161 -27.40 4.66 -6.25
C GLY A 161 -26.01 4.72 -6.91
N LYS A 162 -25.06 5.42 -6.30
CA LYS A 162 -23.68 5.61 -6.79
C LYS A 162 -22.65 4.91 -5.92
N VAL A 163 -22.95 4.70 -4.64
CA VAL A 163 -22.01 4.22 -3.63
C VAL A 163 -22.76 3.27 -2.70
N SER A 164 -22.23 2.06 -2.51
CA SER A 164 -22.82 1.05 -1.63
C SER A 164 -21.77 0.40 -0.73
N MET A 165 -22.15 0.11 0.52
CA MET A 165 -21.26 -0.55 1.47
C MET A 165 -21.08 -2.03 1.12
N LEU A 166 -19.84 -2.51 1.09
CA LEU A 166 -19.54 -3.93 0.94
C LEU A 166 -19.40 -4.58 2.32
N MET A 167 -20.07 -5.71 2.51
CA MET A 167 -20.03 -6.45 3.77
C MET A 167 -18.73 -7.23 3.87
N ASP A 168 -17.71 -6.61 4.44
CA ASP A 168 -16.46 -7.27 4.81
C ASP A 168 -15.92 -6.79 6.17
N ARG A 169 -15.23 -7.68 6.88
CA ARG A 169 -14.58 -7.39 8.16
C ARG A 169 -13.13 -7.86 8.12
N PRO A 170 -12.16 -7.03 8.54
CA PRO A 170 -12.32 -5.82 9.35
C PRO A 170 -12.39 -4.49 8.58
N THR A 171 -11.95 -4.45 7.33
CA THR A 171 -11.77 -3.22 6.53
C THR A 171 -13.10 -2.62 6.07
N VAL A 172 -13.16 -1.29 5.92
CA VAL A 172 -14.35 -0.62 5.37
C VAL A 172 -14.21 -0.55 3.86
N ARG A 173 -15.04 -1.31 3.15
CA ARG A 173 -15.02 -1.41 1.68
C ARG A 173 -16.33 -0.89 1.11
N VAL A 174 -16.24 -0.18 0.01
CA VAL A 174 -17.37 0.49 -0.64
C VAL A 174 -17.28 0.24 -2.14
N ALA A 175 -18.38 -0.15 -2.78
CA ALA A 175 -18.49 -0.19 -4.23
C ALA A 175 -19.02 1.16 -4.72
N MET A 176 -18.38 1.71 -5.76
CA MET A 176 -18.74 2.97 -6.37
C MET A 176 -18.99 2.76 -7.86
N GLU A 177 -20.11 3.26 -8.37
CA GLU A 177 -20.38 3.34 -9.80
C GLU A 177 -19.67 4.55 -10.40
N THR A 178 -18.86 4.29 -11.43
CA THR A 178 -18.18 5.32 -12.24
C THR A 178 -18.71 5.25 -13.68
N PHE A 179 -18.40 6.27 -14.48
CA PHE A 179 -18.70 6.25 -15.93
C PHE A 179 -18.14 5.02 -16.67
N THR A 180 -17.07 4.41 -16.15
CA THR A 180 -16.39 3.25 -16.76
C THR A 180 -16.85 1.91 -16.19
N GLY A 181 -17.76 1.93 -15.21
CA GLY A 181 -18.23 0.77 -14.48
C GLY A 181 -17.91 0.80 -12.98
N PRO A 182 -18.22 -0.28 -12.25
CA PRO A 182 -18.06 -0.32 -10.82
C PRO A 182 -16.60 -0.43 -10.40
N VAL A 183 -16.23 0.31 -9.36
CA VAL A 183 -14.93 0.27 -8.70
C VAL A 183 -15.09 -0.04 -7.22
N GLU A 184 -14.09 -0.72 -6.66
CA GLU A 184 -14.04 -1.01 -5.23
C GLU A 184 -13.08 -0.04 -4.54
N LEU A 185 -13.55 0.61 -3.49
CA LEU A 185 -12.79 1.52 -2.64
C LEU A 185 -12.59 0.88 -1.27
N GLU A 186 -11.34 0.74 -0.84
CA GLU A 186 -10.98 0.36 0.52
C GLU A 186 -10.63 1.63 1.31
N LEU A 187 -11.50 2.02 2.24
CA LEU A 187 -11.32 3.20 3.08
C LEU A 187 -10.64 2.80 4.40
N ILE A 188 -9.44 3.32 4.65
CA ILE A 188 -8.64 2.97 5.81
C ILE A 188 -8.29 4.21 6.63
N PRO A 189 -8.73 4.31 7.90
CA PRO A 189 -8.26 5.35 8.80
C PRO A 189 -6.74 5.28 8.98
N SER A 190 -6.08 6.41 8.80
CA SER A 190 -4.62 6.55 8.76
C SER A 190 -4.17 7.64 9.71
N LEU A 191 -3.29 7.30 10.64
CA LEU A 191 -2.64 8.26 11.51
C LEU A 191 -1.24 8.56 10.99
N GLU A 192 -0.98 9.82 10.67
CA GLU A 192 0.34 10.28 10.25
C GLU A 192 1.23 10.56 11.47
N ILE A 193 2.44 10.02 11.44
CA ILE A 193 3.49 10.24 12.44
C ILE A 193 4.64 10.99 11.75
N PRO A 194 4.57 12.32 11.67
CA PRO A 194 5.55 13.11 10.94
C PRO A 194 6.88 13.16 11.69
N THR A 195 7.98 13.43 10.97
CA THR A 195 9.32 13.72 11.53
C THR A 195 9.99 12.61 12.35
N SER A 196 9.33 11.48 12.55
CA SER A 196 9.83 10.36 13.34
C SER A 196 9.85 9.09 12.50
N TRP A 197 10.98 8.38 12.49
CA TRP A 197 11.09 7.07 11.83
C TRP A 197 10.92 5.94 12.83
N SER A 198 10.10 4.94 12.51
CA SER A 198 9.86 3.79 13.41
C SER A 198 11.16 3.03 13.71
N LYS A 199 11.40 2.68 14.99
CA LYS A 199 12.56 1.85 15.38
C LYS A 199 12.49 0.42 14.84
N LYS A 200 11.28 -0.05 14.48
CA LYS A 200 11.07 -1.36 13.82
C LYS A 200 11.55 -1.35 12.36
N ALA A 201 11.59 -0.17 11.74
CA ALA A 201 12.04 0.01 10.37
C ALA A 201 13.52 0.35 10.30
N ARG A 202 14.29 -0.43 9.55
CA ARG A 202 15.70 -0.18 9.28
C ARG A 202 15.93 -0.19 7.80
N TRP A 203 16.44 0.93 7.28
CA TRP A 203 16.92 1.00 5.91
C TRP A 203 17.90 -0.16 5.66
N PRO A 204 17.82 -0.85 4.51
CA PRO A 204 18.79 -1.87 4.17
C PRO A 204 20.22 -1.33 4.21
N SER A 205 21.07 -1.96 5.01
CA SER A 205 22.48 -1.61 5.12
C SER A 205 23.28 -2.37 4.04
N CYS A 206 23.09 -2.00 2.78
CA CYS A 206 23.89 -2.52 1.67
C CYS A 206 25.24 -1.80 1.59
N LEU A 207 26.32 -2.53 1.27
CA LEU A 207 27.68 -1.98 1.12
C LEU A 207 27.78 -0.89 0.05
N ARG A 208 26.85 -0.88 -0.91
CA ARG A 208 26.73 0.11 -1.98
C ARG A 208 25.43 0.88 -1.78
N ARG A 209 25.51 2.22 -1.81
CA ARG A 209 24.41 3.10 -1.41
C ARG A 209 23.36 3.19 -2.52
N TRP A 210 22.18 2.61 -2.29
CA TRP A 210 20.94 3.05 -2.92
C TRP A 210 19.88 3.27 -1.83
N PRO A 211 19.16 4.38 -1.87
CA PRO A 211 19.50 5.64 -2.53
C PRO A 211 20.74 6.29 -1.89
N SER A 212 21.06 7.52 -2.27
CA SER A 212 22.10 8.30 -1.56
C SER A 212 21.74 8.45 -0.08
N ALA A 213 22.75 8.65 0.77
CA ALA A 213 22.53 8.83 2.21
C ALA A 213 21.66 10.05 2.53
N GLU A 214 21.87 11.15 1.80
CA GLU A 214 21.07 12.38 1.89
C GLU A 214 19.61 12.11 1.56
N ARG A 215 19.34 11.36 0.49
CA ARG A 215 17.98 10.99 0.09
C ARG A 215 17.32 10.07 1.10
N ALA A 216 18.03 9.06 1.61
CA ALA A 216 17.51 8.21 2.67
C ALA A 216 17.17 9.02 3.94
N GLN A 217 17.98 10.03 4.27
CA GLN A 217 17.74 10.91 5.41
C GLN A 217 16.55 11.85 5.19
N CYS A 218 16.44 12.44 3.99
CA CYS A 218 15.28 13.22 3.57
C CYS A 218 13.99 12.40 3.67
N ILE A 219 14.01 11.16 3.14
CA ILE A 219 12.84 10.29 3.18
C ILE A 219 12.43 9.95 4.62
N LYS A 220 13.39 9.67 5.50
CA LYS A 220 13.11 9.41 6.92
C LYS A 220 12.49 10.61 7.63
N SER A 221 12.77 11.83 7.17
CA SER A 221 12.24 13.07 7.76
C SER A 221 10.73 13.23 7.57
N PHE A 222 10.14 12.57 6.56
CA PHE A 222 8.68 12.55 6.38
C PHE A 222 7.97 11.68 7.44
N GLY A 223 8.67 10.75 8.07
CA GLY A 223 8.11 9.85 9.07
C GLY A 223 7.40 8.63 8.49
N PHE A 224 6.31 8.18 9.13
CA PHE A 224 5.53 7.01 8.72
C PHE A 224 4.06 7.15 9.11
N ASN A 225 3.23 6.21 8.67
CA ASN A 225 1.81 6.17 8.98
C ASN A 225 1.45 4.88 9.74
N LEU A 226 0.41 4.97 10.54
CA LEU A 226 -0.24 3.85 11.21
C LEU A 226 -1.64 3.67 10.61
N LEU A 227 -1.92 2.50 10.05
CA LEU A 227 -3.19 2.18 9.40
C LEU A 227 -4.05 1.31 10.31
N ALA A 228 -5.34 1.67 10.43
CA ALA A 228 -6.34 0.85 11.09
C ALA A 228 -6.93 -0.16 10.10
N CYS A 229 -6.27 -1.30 9.91
CA CYS A 229 -6.68 -2.34 8.95
C CYS A 229 -6.70 -3.75 9.54
N SER A 230 -6.53 -3.88 10.85
CA SER A 230 -6.59 -5.17 11.56
C SER A 230 -7.48 -5.05 12.79
N ASN A 231 -7.70 -6.16 13.49
CA ASN A 231 -8.56 -6.14 14.68
C ASN A 231 -7.87 -5.51 15.90
N TYR A 232 -6.57 -5.76 16.08
CA TYR A 232 -5.89 -5.49 17.35
C TYR A 232 -4.72 -4.53 17.23
N HIS A 233 -4.05 -4.50 16.08
CA HIS A 233 -2.81 -3.76 15.91
C HIS A 233 -2.87 -2.81 14.73
N TRP A 234 -2.27 -1.64 14.92
CA TRP A 234 -2.05 -0.70 13.83
C TRP A 234 -0.98 -1.26 12.90
N GLN A 235 -1.15 -1.09 11.61
CA GLN A 235 -0.17 -1.51 10.62
C GLN A 235 0.74 -0.34 10.25
N LEU A 236 2.05 -0.53 10.40
CA LEU A 236 3.07 0.36 9.90
C LEU A 236 2.97 0.47 8.38
N SER A 237 3.00 1.71 7.92
CA SER A 237 2.90 2.04 6.51
C SER A 237 3.85 3.16 6.17
N PHE A 238 4.53 3.03 5.02
CA PHE A 238 5.58 3.95 4.58
C PHE A 238 5.18 4.62 3.25
N LEU A 239 3.87 4.82 3.03
CA LEU A 239 3.32 5.24 1.74
C LEU A 239 4.03 6.45 1.15
N ARG A 240 4.31 7.47 1.96
CA ARG A 240 5.01 8.69 1.53
C ARG A 240 6.48 8.42 1.17
N ALA A 241 7.18 7.68 2.02
CA ALA A 241 8.57 7.31 1.78
C ALA A 241 8.72 6.47 0.49
N GLU A 242 7.82 5.53 0.27
CA GLU A 242 7.76 4.71 -0.94
C GLU A 242 7.47 5.56 -2.19
N GLN A 243 6.55 6.52 -2.10
CA GLN A 243 6.22 7.42 -3.20
C GLN A 243 7.44 8.26 -3.61
N VAL A 244 8.12 8.90 -2.66
CA VAL A 244 9.32 9.70 -2.94
C VAL A 244 10.43 8.84 -3.56
N LEU A 245 10.58 7.58 -3.10
CA LEU A 245 11.50 6.64 -3.74
C LEU A 245 11.12 6.37 -5.20
N LEU A 246 9.83 6.18 -5.49
CA LEU A 246 9.32 5.92 -6.83
C LEU A 246 9.46 7.13 -7.77
N GLU A 247 9.16 8.34 -7.30
CA GLU A 247 9.24 9.58 -8.09
C GLU A 247 10.66 9.84 -8.61
N GLN A 248 11.64 9.58 -7.75
CA GLN A 248 13.03 9.88 -8.00
C GLN A 248 13.82 8.66 -8.52
N LEU A 249 13.17 7.61 -9.06
CA LEU A 249 13.83 6.36 -9.46
C LEU A 249 14.92 6.53 -10.53
N ASP A 250 14.66 7.39 -11.51
CA ASP A 250 15.44 7.51 -12.74
C ASP A 250 16.07 8.91 -12.89
N GLU A 251 16.30 9.63 -11.79
CA GLU A 251 17.07 10.90 -11.79
C GLU A 251 18.49 10.72 -12.37
N ASP A 252 19.02 9.49 -12.30
CA ASP A 252 20.30 9.08 -12.86
C ASP A 252 20.22 8.64 -14.34
N GLY A 253 19.07 8.83 -15.00
CA GLY A 253 18.83 8.44 -16.39
C GLY A 253 18.63 6.94 -16.62
N GLY A 254 18.35 6.17 -15.57
CA GLY A 254 18.04 4.74 -15.66
C GLY A 254 16.67 4.44 -16.29
N CYS A 255 16.37 3.15 -16.49
CA CYS A 255 15.06 2.66 -16.95
C CYS A 255 14.25 1.93 -15.87
N ARG A 256 14.46 2.21 -14.57
CA ARG A 256 13.79 1.50 -13.45
C ARG A 256 12.28 1.65 -13.52
N ARG A 257 11.77 2.86 -13.81
CA ARG A 257 10.33 3.14 -13.95
C ARG A 257 9.72 2.35 -15.10
N ARG A 258 10.35 2.38 -16.27
CA ARG A 258 9.92 1.60 -17.46
C ARG A 258 9.90 0.10 -17.16
N CYS A 259 10.95 -0.41 -16.52
CA CYS A 259 11.02 -1.83 -16.13
C CYS A 259 9.93 -2.19 -15.12
N PHE A 260 9.63 -1.32 -14.16
CA PHE A 260 8.57 -1.52 -13.18
C PHE A 260 7.17 -1.51 -13.82
N GLN A 261 6.91 -0.60 -14.75
CA GLN A 261 5.67 -0.55 -15.51
C GLN A 261 5.45 -1.84 -16.32
N ALA A 262 6.48 -2.29 -17.06
CA ALA A 262 6.42 -3.55 -17.79
C ALA A 262 6.20 -4.75 -16.85
N LEU A 263 6.79 -4.73 -15.65
CA LEU A 263 6.62 -5.79 -14.66
C LEU A 263 5.18 -5.86 -14.14
N ARG A 264 4.56 -4.70 -13.88
CA ARG A 264 3.15 -4.62 -13.48
C ARG A 264 2.23 -5.15 -14.58
N GLN A 265 2.47 -4.73 -15.82
CA GLN A 265 1.69 -5.19 -16.96
C GLN A 265 1.79 -6.70 -17.15
N MET A 266 2.98 -7.27 -17.19
CA MET A 266 3.17 -8.72 -17.34
C MET A 266 2.56 -9.52 -16.18
N LYS A 267 2.59 -8.97 -14.97
CA LYS A 267 1.93 -9.58 -13.80
C LYS A 267 0.42 -9.62 -13.97
N GLU A 268 -0.20 -8.58 -14.51
CA GLU A 268 -1.65 -8.47 -14.66
C GLU A 268 -2.17 -9.20 -15.90
N ASP A 269 -1.42 -9.19 -17.00
CA ASP A 269 -1.85 -9.76 -18.28
C ASP A 269 -1.50 -11.25 -18.41
N VAL A 270 -0.39 -11.70 -17.83
CA VAL A 270 0.18 -13.04 -18.12
C VAL A 270 0.36 -13.89 -16.87
N TRP A 271 1.10 -13.39 -15.87
CA TRP A 271 1.59 -14.25 -14.79
C TRP A 271 0.54 -14.48 -13.69
N CYS A 272 -0.15 -13.42 -13.27
CA CYS A 272 -1.08 -13.44 -12.16
C CYS A 272 -2.29 -12.54 -12.44
N PRO A 273 -3.10 -12.87 -13.48
CA PRO A 273 -4.33 -12.17 -13.79
C PRO A 273 -5.40 -12.43 -12.71
N GLY A 274 -6.37 -11.52 -12.61
CA GLY A 274 -7.52 -11.66 -11.71
C GLY A 274 -7.72 -10.47 -10.77
N LYS A 275 -8.90 -10.41 -10.16
CA LYS A 275 -9.31 -9.32 -9.25
C LYS A 275 -8.62 -9.38 -7.89
N THR A 276 -8.32 -10.58 -7.40
CA THR A 276 -7.65 -10.81 -6.10
C THR A 276 -6.35 -11.59 -6.31
N PRO A 277 -5.31 -10.98 -6.91
CA PRO A 277 -4.11 -11.71 -7.26
C PRO A 277 -3.22 -11.99 -6.05
N VAL A 278 -2.64 -13.19 -5.99
CA VAL A 278 -1.66 -13.57 -4.95
C VAL A 278 -0.42 -12.65 -4.93
N ILE A 279 -0.07 -12.06 -6.08
CA ILE A 279 0.96 -11.02 -6.20
C ILE A 279 0.31 -9.67 -6.51
N THR A 280 0.50 -8.70 -5.62
CA THR A 280 -0.03 -7.33 -5.75
C THR A 280 1.02 -6.36 -6.34
N SER A 281 0.58 -5.17 -6.74
CA SER A 281 1.48 -4.09 -7.16
C SER A 281 2.51 -3.72 -6.07
N HIS A 282 2.09 -3.74 -4.79
CA HIS A 282 2.99 -3.50 -3.66
C HIS A 282 4.09 -4.57 -3.54
N HIS A 283 3.78 -5.85 -3.80
CA HIS A 283 4.82 -6.90 -3.87
C HIS A 283 5.85 -6.62 -4.97
N LEU A 284 5.40 -6.17 -6.15
CA LEU A 284 6.28 -5.79 -7.24
C LEU A 284 7.15 -4.57 -6.90
N GLN A 285 6.60 -3.60 -6.18
CA GLN A 285 7.33 -2.42 -5.70
C GLN A 285 8.45 -2.84 -4.73
N MET A 286 8.17 -3.76 -3.81
CA MET A 286 9.20 -4.31 -2.92
C MET A 286 10.27 -5.09 -3.70
N VAL A 287 9.89 -5.82 -4.75
CA VAL A 287 10.84 -6.47 -5.66
C VAL A 287 11.75 -5.45 -6.35
N LEU A 288 11.21 -4.34 -6.84
CA LEU A 288 11.97 -3.23 -7.40
C LEU A 288 12.95 -2.67 -6.35
N PHE A 289 12.45 -2.35 -5.16
CA PHE A 289 13.23 -1.84 -4.01
C PHE A 289 14.29 -2.81 -3.49
N TRP A 290 14.19 -4.11 -3.72
CA TRP A 290 15.31 -5.01 -3.44
C TRP A 290 16.25 -5.17 -4.62
N THR A 291 15.77 -4.92 -5.84
CA THR A 291 16.57 -5.11 -7.05
C THR A 291 17.57 -3.97 -7.22
N CYS A 292 17.21 -2.71 -7.01
CA CYS A 292 18.23 -1.66 -7.09
C CYS A 292 19.18 -1.64 -5.88
N GLU A 293 18.89 -2.35 -4.78
CA GLU A 293 19.85 -2.54 -3.67
C GLU A 293 20.97 -3.46 -4.14
N LYS A 294 20.58 -4.45 -4.94
CA LYS A 294 21.51 -5.37 -5.59
C LYS A 294 22.25 -4.71 -6.75
N TYR A 295 21.58 -3.82 -7.48
CA TYR A 295 22.11 -3.12 -8.66
C TYR A 295 21.97 -1.59 -8.48
N PRO A 296 22.82 -0.95 -7.67
CA PRO A 296 22.65 0.46 -7.32
C PRO A 296 23.14 1.41 -8.42
N HIS A 297 23.94 0.94 -9.38
CA HIS A 297 24.62 1.82 -10.33
C HIS A 297 23.75 2.14 -11.55
N PRO A 298 23.81 3.38 -12.10
CA PRO A 298 23.04 3.77 -13.28
C PRO A 298 23.31 2.86 -14.49
N LYS A 299 24.56 2.39 -14.65
CA LYS A 299 24.96 1.46 -15.73
C LYS A 299 24.18 0.15 -15.73
N ASP A 300 23.71 -0.30 -14.57
CA ASP A 300 22.89 -1.50 -14.48
C ASP A 300 21.52 -1.25 -15.10
N TRP A 301 21.02 -0.02 -15.09
CA TRP A 301 19.70 0.33 -15.57
C TRP A 301 19.71 1.04 -16.92
N ARG A 302 20.80 0.93 -17.71
CA ARG A 302 20.86 1.51 -19.07
C ARG A 302 20.08 0.71 -20.10
N VAL A 303 20.15 -0.62 -20.04
CA VAL A 303 19.56 -1.50 -21.05
C VAL A 303 18.28 -2.12 -20.50
N PHE A 304 17.14 -1.71 -21.06
CA PHE A 304 15.80 -2.14 -20.62
C PHE A 304 15.65 -3.66 -20.54
N SER A 305 15.96 -4.41 -21.61
CA SER A 305 15.78 -5.87 -21.65
C SER A 305 16.55 -6.57 -20.52
N LYS A 306 17.81 -6.19 -20.30
CA LYS A 306 18.65 -6.73 -19.22
C LYS A 306 18.13 -6.35 -17.83
N ALA A 307 17.73 -5.09 -17.64
CA ALA A 307 17.23 -4.57 -16.37
C ALA A 307 15.87 -5.22 -16.00
N PHE A 308 14.98 -5.33 -16.96
CA PHE A 308 13.69 -6.00 -16.81
C PHE A 308 13.86 -7.46 -16.40
N LEU A 309 14.73 -8.22 -17.08
CA LEU A 309 15.01 -9.61 -16.72
C LEU A 309 15.59 -9.76 -15.31
N ARG A 310 16.29 -8.75 -14.76
CA ARG A 310 16.75 -8.79 -13.36
C ARG A 310 15.57 -8.70 -12.38
N LEU A 311 14.57 -7.86 -12.66
CA LEU A 311 13.34 -7.79 -11.87
C LEU A 311 12.58 -9.10 -11.93
N VAL A 312 12.40 -9.67 -13.11
CA VAL A 312 11.69 -10.95 -13.28
C VAL A 312 12.39 -12.08 -12.53
N ARG A 313 13.72 -12.18 -12.62
CA ARG A 313 14.51 -13.16 -11.84
C ARG A 313 14.36 -12.94 -10.34
N LYS A 314 14.33 -11.68 -9.87
CA LYS A 314 14.13 -11.37 -8.45
C LYS A 314 12.72 -11.75 -7.99
N LEU A 315 11.69 -11.44 -8.79
CA LEU A 315 10.32 -11.85 -8.54
C LEU A 315 10.20 -13.36 -8.45
N HIS A 316 10.69 -14.09 -9.47
CA HIS A 316 10.73 -15.55 -9.49
C HIS A 316 11.36 -16.10 -8.22
N LYS A 317 12.55 -15.61 -7.83
CA LYS A 317 13.20 -16.05 -6.58
C LYS A 317 12.33 -15.84 -5.34
N CYS A 318 11.72 -14.66 -5.20
CA CYS A 318 10.88 -14.37 -4.03
C CYS A 318 9.63 -15.26 -4.00
N VAL A 319 9.00 -15.46 -5.16
CA VAL A 319 7.81 -16.32 -5.30
C VAL A 319 8.18 -17.77 -5.05
N SER A 320 9.21 -18.35 -5.68
CA SER A 320 9.61 -19.75 -5.46
C SER A 320 10.01 -20.08 -4.02
N GLN A 321 10.45 -19.07 -3.25
CA GLN A 321 10.86 -19.24 -1.84
C GLN A 321 9.74 -18.90 -0.85
N HIS A 322 8.56 -18.50 -1.34
CA HIS A 322 7.46 -17.90 -0.56
C HIS A 322 7.96 -16.80 0.40
N LEU A 323 8.99 -16.03 -0.02
CA LEU A 323 9.72 -15.09 0.81
C LEU A 323 9.96 -13.76 0.08
N LEU A 324 9.22 -12.74 0.49
CA LEU A 324 9.46 -11.34 0.10
C LEU A 324 9.51 -10.48 1.37
N LYS A 325 10.72 -10.08 1.76
CA LYS A 325 10.89 -9.19 2.91
C LYS A 325 10.36 -7.80 2.59
N HIS A 326 9.64 -7.17 3.52
CA HIS A 326 9.33 -5.76 3.41
C HIS A 326 10.64 -4.94 3.38
N TYR A 327 10.69 -3.91 2.54
CA TYR A 327 11.92 -3.14 2.29
C TYR A 327 12.44 -2.45 3.56
N PHE A 328 11.59 -1.70 4.26
CA PHE A 328 11.96 -1.04 5.53
C PHE A 328 11.91 -1.97 6.76
N VAL A 329 10.99 -2.94 6.82
CA VAL A 329 10.78 -3.82 7.97
C VAL A 329 11.19 -5.25 7.64
N ARG A 330 12.50 -5.51 7.59
CA ARG A 330 13.09 -6.76 7.08
C ARG A 330 12.64 -8.06 7.78
N LYS A 331 12.09 -7.96 9.00
CA LYS A 331 11.56 -9.10 9.75
C LYS A 331 10.20 -9.58 9.20
N SER A 332 9.52 -8.74 8.42
CA SER A 332 8.19 -9.05 7.88
C SER A 332 8.30 -9.69 6.50
N ASN A 333 7.74 -10.90 6.36
CA ASN A 333 7.56 -11.57 5.07
C ASN A 333 6.15 -11.28 4.54
N LEU A 334 6.08 -10.63 3.38
CA LEU A 334 4.83 -10.23 2.73
C LEU A 334 4.10 -11.40 2.06
N LEU A 335 4.78 -12.50 1.77
CA LEU A 335 4.18 -13.70 1.15
C LEU A 335 3.79 -14.78 2.16
N ARG A 336 3.92 -14.53 3.47
CA ARG A 336 3.72 -15.56 4.50
C ARG A 336 2.33 -16.20 4.51
N TYR A 337 1.29 -15.46 4.12
CA TYR A 337 -0.10 -15.94 4.09
C TYR A 337 -0.69 -16.04 2.70
N ALA A 338 0.13 -15.80 1.67
CA ALA A 338 -0.30 -16.01 0.31
C ALA A 338 -0.52 -17.52 0.08
N ASN A 339 -1.49 -17.85 -0.78
CA ASN A 339 -1.79 -19.24 -1.12
C ASN A 339 -0.56 -19.88 -1.81
N SER A 340 0.01 -20.92 -1.18
CA SER A 340 1.20 -21.60 -1.69
C SER A 340 1.01 -22.17 -3.10
N SER A 341 -0.16 -22.75 -3.42
CA SER A 341 -0.40 -23.34 -4.74
C SER A 341 -0.47 -22.27 -5.85
N GLU A 342 -1.08 -21.12 -5.55
CA GLU A 342 -1.12 -19.98 -6.46
C GLU A 342 0.28 -19.36 -6.65
N LEU A 343 1.07 -19.26 -5.57
CA LEU A 343 2.46 -18.82 -5.66
C LEU A 343 3.28 -19.77 -6.54
N ASP A 344 3.14 -21.08 -6.38
CA ASP A 344 3.88 -22.07 -7.16
C ASP A 344 3.48 -22.03 -8.64
N ALA A 345 2.19 -21.83 -8.95
CA ALA A 345 1.71 -21.62 -10.31
C ALA A 345 2.32 -20.36 -10.95
N VAL A 346 2.39 -19.26 -10.21
CA VAL A 346 3.06 -18.03 -10.67
C VAL A 346 4.57 -18.26 -10.86
N ALA A 347 5.22 -18.99 -9.96
CA ALA A 347 6.64 -19.33 -10.10
C ALA A 347 6.91 -20.14 -11.38
N GLN A 348 6.06 -21.13 -11.70
CA GLN A 348 6.18 -21.91 -12.93
C GLN A 348 6.06 -21.05 -14.19
N LYS A 349 5.07 -20.15 -14.24
CA LYS A 349 4.91 -19.20 -15.36
C LYS A 349 6.13 -18.29 -15.53
N LEU A 350 6.67 -17.78 -14.41
CA LEU A 350 7.89 -16.96 -14.42
C LEU A 350 9.10 -17.77 -14.87
N ALA A 351 9.23 -19.03 -14.45
CA ALA A 351 10.31 -19.92 -14.87
C ALA A 351 10.25 -20.20 -16.39
N PHE A 352 9.06 -20.42 -16.93
CA PHE A 352 8.84 -20.60 -18.38
C PHE A 352 9.26 -19.33 -19.15
N PHE A 353 8.79 -18.17 -18.72
CA PHE A 353 9.17 -16.89 -19.32
C PHE A 353 10.68 -16.63 -19.26
N LEU A 354 11.36 -17.01 -18.18
CA LEU A 354 12.81 -16.83 -18.04
C LEU A 354 13.64 -17.76 -18.95
N LYS A 355 13.09 -18.90 -19.39
CA LYS A 355 13.75 -19.81 -20.34
C LYS A 355 13.75 -19.23 -21.74
N ASN A 356 12.60 -18.73 -22.19
CA ASN A 356 12.41 -18.10 -23.49
C ASN A 356 11.73 -16.75 -23.27
N PRO A 357 12.49 -15.67 -23.03
CA PRO A 357 11.95 -14.34 -22.78
C PRO A 357 11.51 -13.69 -24.09
N GLU A 358 10.52 -14.30 -24.74
CA GLU A 358 9.74 -13.62 -25.77
C GLU A 358 8.61 -12.89 -25.05
N ILE A 359 8.60 -11.56 -25.13
CA ILE A 359 7.53 -10.75 -24.53
C ILE A 359 6.35 -10.73 -25.51
N THR A 360 5.81 -11.89 -25.86
CA THR A 360 4.63 -11.99 -26.71
C THR A 360 3.42 -11.76 -25.80
N LEU A 361 2.87 -10.56 -25.86
CA LEU A 361 1.56 -10.28 -25.26
C LEU A 361 0.50 -11.04 -26.05
N PRO A 362 -0.53 -11.59 -25.38
CA PRO A 362 -1.75 -11.99 -26.08
C PRO A 362 -2.44 -10.80 -26.75
#